data_AF-A0A2X2TY70-F1
#
_entry.id   AF-A0A2X2TY70-F1
#
_cell.length_a   1.000
_cell.length_b   1.000
_cell.length_c   1.000
_cell.angle_alpha   90.00
_cell.angle_beta   90.00
_cell.angle_gamma   90.00
#
_symmetry.space_group_name_H-M   'P 1'
#
loop_
_entity.id
_entity.type
_entity.pdbx_description
1 polymer ?
#
loop_
_entity_poly.entity_id
_entity_poly.type
_entity_poly.pdbx_seq_one_letter_code
_entity_poly.pdbx_strand_id
1 'polypeptide(L)'
;MAEKKGQTDRVKELTDRLEAGIKEVFASGHYREYLSAVHKFHSYSYNNSMLILMQKPEASYVAGFKTWETLGRHVKKGEKGITILAPCPYKSVNYVDVLDPNTGQVKRDEQGKVMKERKEISRASFKAISIFDIYQTEGEPLPELAKELQGEISNYKVLMDSIRDVAPVPIRFDTWNVTKKGYYDLV
;
A
#
# COMPACT_ATOMS: atom_id res chain seq x y z
N MET A 1 -37.70 -8.74 -41.94
CA MET A 1 -37.76 -7.33 -41.50
C MET A 1 -36.99 -7.27 -40.19
N ALA A 2 -35.88 -6.53 -40.13
CA ALA A 2 -35.14 -6.33 -38.88
C ALA A 2 -35.71 -5.11 -38.16
N GLU A 3 -36.27 -5.32 -36.96
CA GLU A 3 -36.78 -4.25 -36.11
C GLU A 3 -35.65 -3.26 -35.79
N LYS A 4 -35.86 -1.97 -36.09
CA LYS A 4 -34.95 -0.89 -35.71
C LYS A 4 -35.02 -0.73 -34.18
N LYS A 5 -34.06 -1.31 -33.45
CA LYS A 5 -33.86 -1.08 -32.01
C LYS A 5 -33.98 0.41 -31.67
N GLY A 6 -34.83 0.75 -30.71
CA GLY A 6 -35.05 2.12 -30.27
C GLY A 6 -33.78 2.72 -29.66
N GLN A 7 -33.67 4.05 -29.66
CA GLN A 7 -32.54 4.76 -29.05
C GLN A 7 -32.33 4.32 -27.58
N THR A 8 -33.42 4.06 -26.87
CA THR A 8 -33.44 3.56 -25.48
C THR A 8 -32.81 2.17 -25.35
N ASP A 9 -33.06 1.26 -26.31
CA ASP A 9 -32.48 -0.09 -26.30
C ASP A 9 -30.97 -0.04 -26.55
N ARG A 10 -30.52 0.88 -27.42
CA ARG A 10 -29.10 1.11 -27.69
C ARG A 10 -28.37 1.71 -26.50
N VAL A 11 -28.99 2.67 -25.82
CA VAL A 11 -28.43 3.25 -24.58
C VAL A 11 -28.32 2.17 -23.51
N LYS A 12 -29.37 1.36 -23.33
CA LYS A 12 -29.37 0.27 -22.34
C LYS A 12 -28.29 -0.78 -22.64
N GLU A 13 -28.16 -1.18 -23.91
CA GLU A 13 -27.11 -2.11 -24.35
C GLU A 13 -25.69 -1.55 -24.14
N LEU A 14 -25.49 -0.25 -24.34
CA LEU A 14 -24.21 0.42 -24.05
C LEU A 14 -23.94 0.50 -22.54
N THR A 15 -24.95 0.81 -21.73
CA THR A 15 -24.83 0.83 -20.27
C THR A 15 -24.56 -0.56 -19.71
N ASP A 16 -25.26 -1.59 -20.19
CA ASP A 16 -25.05 -2.98 -19.77
C ASP A 16 -23.64 -3.46 -20.16
N ARG A 17 -23.15 -3.07 -21.34
CA ARG A 17 -21.78 -3.37 -21.78
C ARG A 17 -20.74 -2.62 -20.94
N LEU A 18 -21.03 -1.39 -20.54
CA LEU A 18 -20.18 -0.61 -19.64
C LEU A 18 -20.13 -1.25 -18.25
N GLU A 19 -21.29 -1.62 -17.68
CA GLU A 19 -21.36 -2.32 -16.39
C GLU A 19 -20.65 -3.67 -16.43
N ALA A 20 -20.81 -4.44 -17.50
CA ALA A 20 -20.11 -5.70 -17.70
C ALA A 20 -18.59 -5.48 -17.77
N GLY A 21 -18.13 -4.48 -18.52
CA GLY A 21 -16.72 -4.10 -18.59
C GLY A 21 -16.15 -3.64 -17.24
N ILE A 22 -16.93 -2.88 -16.46
CA ILE A 22 -16.56 -2.48 -15.10
C ILE A 22 -16.43 -3.71 -14.18
N LYS A 23 -17.43 -4.60 -14.19
CA LYS A 23 -17.40 -5.84 -13.41
C LYS A 23 -16.24 -6.73 -13.82
N GLU A 24 -15.94 -6.82 -15.11
CA GLU A 24 -14.80 -7.57 -15.62
C GLU A 24 -13.48 -6.97 -15.16
N VAL A 25 -13.31 -5.65 -15.16
CA VAL A 25 -12.12 -4.99 -14.61
C VAL A 25 -11.93 -5.32 -13.13
N PHE A 26 -12.99 -5.24 -12.32
CA PHE A 26 -12.92 -5.58 -10.89
C PHE A 26 -12.80 -7.08 -10.60
N ALA A 27 -13.29 -7.95 -11.49
CA ALA A 27 -13.15 -9.40 -11.39
C ALA A 27 -11.88 -9.93 -12.07
N SER A 28 -11.17 -9.09 -12.82
CA SER A 28 -10.01 -9.48 -13.60
C SER A 28 -8.81 -9.85 -12.73
N GLY A 29 -7.91 -10.66 -13.29
CA GLY A 29 -6.60 -10.92 -12.69
C GLY A 29 -5.84 -9.63 -12.35
N HIS A 30 -6.04 -8.56 -13.11
CA HIS A 30 -5.37 -7.27 -12.92
C HIS A 30 -5.75 -6.56 -11.62
N TYR A 31 -7.03 -6.57 -11.23
CA TYR A 31 -7.43 -6.00 -9.95
C TYR A 31 -6.81 -6.77 -8.78
N ARG A 32 -6.77 -8.10 -8.88
CA ARG A 32 -6.13 -8.96 -7.89
C ARG A 32 -4.62 -8.73 -7.82
N GLU A 33 -3.94 -8.60 -8.97
CA GLU A 33 -2.52 -8.27 -9.06
C GLU A 33 -2.22 -6.90 -8.45
N TYR A 34 -3.05 -5.89 -8.76
CA TYR A 34 -2.97 -4.56 -8.18
C TYR A 34 -3.06 -4.59 -6.65
N LEU A 35 -4.12 -5.20 -6.11
CA LEU A 35 -4.30 -5.33 -4.65
C LEU A 35 -3.16 -6.13 -4.01
N SER A 36 -2.67 -7.18 -4.69
CA SER A 36 -1.56 -7.99 -4.21
C SER A 36 -0.25 -7.20 -4.13
N ALA A 37 -0.03 -6.23 -5.02
CA ALA A 37 1.13 -5.34 -4.97
C ALA A 37 0.96 -4.26 -3.89
N VAL A 38 -0.19 -3.58 -3.85
CA VAL A 38 -0.45 -2.50 -2.89
C VAL A 38 -0.40 -3.00 -1.45
N HIS A 39 -0.91 -4.21 -1.17
CA HIS A 39 -0.89 -4.80 0.17
C HIS A 39 0.53 -5.05 0.73
N LYS A 40 1.55 -5.17 -0.14
CA LYS A 40 2.94 -5.37 0.30
C LYS A 40 3.57 -4.10 0.87
N PHE A 41 3.00 -2.92 0.60
CA PHE A 41 3.46 -1.66 1.17
C PHE A 41 2.83 -1.44 2.55
N HIS A 42 3.67 -1.09 3.53
CA HIS A 42 3.21 -0.92 4.90
C HIS A 42 2.71 0.50 5.18
N SER A 43 1.69 0.60 6.02
CA SER A 43 1.42 1.83 6.78
C SER A 43 2.45 1.93 7.90
N TYR A 44 3.52 2.69 7.67
CA TYR A 44 4.56 2.90 8.67
C TYR A 44 4.04 3.70 9.87
N SER A 45 4.64 3.46 11.04
CA SER A 45 4.38 4.28 12.23
C SER A 45 4.79 5.73 11.97
N TYR A 46 4.17 6.69 12.68
CA TYR A 46 4.49 8.12 12.54
C TYR A 46 6.00 8.41 12.60
N ASN A 47 6.71 7.81 13.55
CA ASN A 47 8.15 7.98 13.69
C ASN A 47 8.92 7.46 12.46
N ASN A 48 8.54 6.29 11.93
CA ASN A 48 9.16 5.77 10.72
C ASN A 48 8.80 6.61 9.49
N SER A 49 7.56 7.09 9.37
CA SER A 49 7.15 8.00 8.30
C SER A 49 7.96 9.29 8.32
N MET A 50 8.17 9.88 9.51
CA MET A 50 9.03 11.06 9.66
C MET A 50 10.49 10.76 9.30
N LEU A 51 11.04 9.63 9.78
CA LEU A 51 12.40 9.20 9.43
C LEU A 51 12.59 9.04 7.92
N ILE A 52 11.60 8.47 7.23
CA ILE A 52 11.61 8.31 5.78
C ILE A 52 11.64 9.69 5.11
N LEU A 53 10.70 10.57 5.46
CA LEU A 53 10.59 11.90 4.87
C LEU A 53 11.83 12.76 5.12
N MET A 54 12.46 12.66 6.29
CA MET A 54 13.70 13.38 6.60
C MET A 54 14.89 12.94 5.74
N GLN A 55 14.91 11.68 5.31
CA GLN A 55 15.98 11.13 4.47
C GLN A 55 15.68 11.25 2.98
N LYS A 56 14.40 11.18 2.61
CA LYS A 56 13.92 11.24 1.23
C LYS A 56 12.51 11.88 1.20
N PRO A 57 12.42 13.22 1.12
CA PRO A 57 11.15 13.95 1.13
C PRO A 57 10.20 13.57 -0.01
N GLU A 58 10.75 13.16 -1.14
CA GLU A 58 10.04 12.74 -2.35
C GLU A 58 9.71 11.23 -2.40
N ALA A 59 9.90 10.50 -1.29
CA ALA A 59 9.58 9.08 -1.22
C ALA A 59 8.08 8.83 -1.50
N SER A 60 7.79 7.84 -2.34
CA SER A 60 6.42 7.51 -2.74
C SER A 60 6.03 6.11 -2.28
N TYR A 61 6.71 5.08 -2.80
CA TYR A 61 6.48 3.70 -2.42
C TYR A 61 7.78 3.14 -1.86
N VAL A 62 7.79 2.82 -0.57
CA VAL A 62 8.98 2.36 0.13
C VAL A 62 8.80 0.94 0.66
N ALA A 63 9.80 0.09 0.41
CA ALA A 63 9.77 -1.30 0.85
C ALA A 63 11.18 -1.85 1.08
N GLY A 64 11.27 -2.96 1.82
CA GLY A 64 12.53 -3.68 2.00
C GLY A 64 13.01 -4.36 0.73
N PHE A 65 14.30 -4.70 0.68
CA PHE A 65 14.95 -5.32 -0.48
C PHE A 65 14.22 -6.57 -1.00
N LYS A 66 13.88 -7.50 -0.11
CA LYS A 66 13.14 -8.73 -0.46
C LYS A 66 11.75 -8.43 -1.02
N THR A 67 11.07 -7.41 -0.49
CA THR A 67 9.74 -7.03 -0.98
C THR A 67 9.83 -6.58 -2.44
N TRP A 68 10.85 -5.80 -2.79
CA TRP A 68 11.12 -5.41 -4.17
C TRP A 68 11.40 -6.62 -5.08
N GLU A 69 12.21 -7.59 -4.64
CA GLU A 69 12.45 -8.81 -5.40
C GLU A 69 11.14 -9.57 -5.68
N THR A 70 10.24 -9.68 -4.71
CA THR A 70 8.92 -10.32 -4.93
C THR A 70 7.98 -9.53 -5.85
N LEU A 71 8.30 -8.26 -6.12
CA LEU A 71 7.59 -7.40 -7.05
C LEU A 71 8.27 -7.37 -8.44
N GLY A 72 9.30 -8.19 -8.66
CA GLY A 72 10.04 -8.21 -9.93
C GLY A 72 10.93 -6.98 -10.12
N ARG A 73 11.28 -6.28 -9.03
CA ARG A 73 12.12 -5.08 -9.04
C ARG A 73 13.37 -5.30 -8.21
N HIS A 74 14.47 -4.69 -8.63
CA HIS A 74 15.76 -4.76 -7.93
C HIS A 74 16.24 -3.36 -7.59
N VAL A 75 16.92 -3.21 -6.46
CA VAL A 75 17.53 -1.94 -6.08
C VAL A 75 18.73 -1.67 -6.99
N LYS A 76 18.81 -0.48 -7.56
CA LYS A 76 19.92 -0.08 -8.43
C LYS A 76 21.23 -0.10 -7.65
N LYS A 77 22.31 -0.51 -8.31
CA LYS A 77 23.63 -0.60 -7.68
C LYS A 77 24.10 0.78 -7.22
N GLY A 78 24.49 0.89 -5.95
CA GLY A 78 25.01 2.14 -5.37
C GLY A 78 23.96 3.06 -4.73
N GLU A 79 22.68 2.69 -4.78
CA GLU A 79 21.61 3.44 -4.12
C GLU A 79 21.74 3.40 -2.59
N LYS A 80 21.49 4.55 -1.97
CA LYS A 80 21.53 4.69 -0.51
C LYS A 80 20.18 4.32 0.09
N GLY A 81 20.17 3.31 0.96
CA GLY A 81 18.96 2.91 1.68
C GLY A 81 18.46 3.96 2.67
N ILE A 82 17.15 3.99 2.86
CA ILE A 82 16.44 4.79 3.86
C ILE A 82 16.38 3.98 5.15
N THR A 83 16.88 4.53 6.25
CA THR A 83 16.91 3.83 7.54
C THR A 83 15.59 3.98 8.28
N ILE A 84 15.03 2.86 8.73
CA ILE A 84 13.85 2.83 9.61
C ILE A 84 14.11 1.96 10.84
N LEU A 85 13.28 2.11 11.87
CA LEU A 85 13.30 1.27 13.06
C LEU A 85 12.31 0.12 12.90
N ALA A 86 12.82 -1.12 12.96
CA ALA A 86 12.01 -2.33 12.90
C ALA A 86 12.05 -3.09 14.23
N PRO A 87 10.91 -3.65 14.68
CA PRO A 87 10.87 -4.46 15.89
C PRO A 87 11.70 -5.74 15.71
N CYS A 88 12.54 -6.01 16.70
CA CYS A 88 13.38 -7.20 16.80
C CYS A 88 13.35 -7.70 18.25
N PRO A 89 12.20 -8.21 18.73
CA PRO A 89 12.08 -8.70 20.10
C PRO A 89 13.05 -9.85 20.33
N TYR A 90 13.66 -9.90 21.51
CA TYR A 90 14.58 -10.97 21.89
C TYR A 90 14.19 -11.56 23.24
N LYS A 91 14.51 -12.83 23.42
CA LYS A 91 14.29 -13.54 24.68
C LYS A 91 15.50 -13.36 25.58
N SER A 92 15.26 -12.94 26.81
CA SER A 92 16.29 -12.77 27.84
C SER A 92 15.95 -13.66 29.03
N VAL A 93 16.92 -14.46 29.45
CA VAL A 93 16.81 -15.27 30.66
C VAL A 93 17.13 -14.39 31.87
N ASN A 94 16.15 -14.20 32.74
CA ASN A 94 16.34 -13.49 34.00
C ASN A 94 16.16 -14.48 35.15
N TYR A 95 17.07 -14.43 36.12
CA TYR A 95 16.98 -15.19 37.35
C TYR A 95 16.19 -14.36 38.35
N VAL A 96 14.94 -14.75 38.60
CA VAL A 96 14.03 -14.06 39.53
C VAL A 96 14.02 -14.83 40.84
N ASP A 97 14.11 -14.11 41.94
CA ASP A 97 14.04 -14.71 43.27
C ASP A 97 12.67 -15.38 43.47
N VAL A 98 12.67 -16.67 43.83
CA VAL A 98 11.45 -17.42 44.09
C VAL A 98 10.81 -16.85 45.35
N LEU A 99 9.57 -16.40 45.28
CA LEU A 99 8.83 -15.94 46.45
C LEU A 99 8.00 -17.09 47.02
N ASP A 100 7.97 -17.24 48.34
CA ASP A 100 7.07 -18.17 49.00
C ASP A 100 5.61 -17.69 48.85
N PRO A 101 4.70 -18.51 48.30
CA PRO A 101 3.30 -18.12 48.06
C PRO A 101 2.54 -17.66 49.32
N ASN A 102 2.96 -18.10 50.51
CA ASN A 102 2.25 -17.80 51.75
C ASN A 102 2.82 -16.59 52.50
N THR A 103 4.10 -16.26 52.32
CA THR A 103 4.78 -15.23 53.11
C THR A 103 5.27 -14.04 52.28
N GLY A 104 5.29 -14.17 50.94
CA GLY A 104 5.81 -13.14 50.04
C GLY A 104 7.31 -12.87 50.21
N GLN A 105 8.01 -13.70 50.99
CA GLN A 105 9.45 -13.59 51.22
C GLN A 105 10.23 -14.42 50.21
N VAL A 106 11.45 -13.99 49.92
CA VAL A 106 12.37 -14.71 49.05
C VAL A 106 12.68 -16.08 49.64
N LYS A 107 12.26 -17.15 48.94
CA LYS A 107 12.52 -18.55 49.26
C LYS A 107 14.02 -18.77 49.22
N ARG A 108 14.58 -19.19 50.35
CA ARG A 108 16.00 -19.53 50.50
C ARG A 108 16.13 -21.05 50.55
N ASP A 109 17.21 -21.56 49.97
CA ASP A 109 17.57 -22.97 50.11
C ASP A 109 18.05 -23.28 51.54
N GLU A 110 18.28 -24.56 51.85
CA GLU A 110 18.75 -25.03 53.16
C GLU A 110 20.11 -24.44 53.59
N GLN A 111 20.83 -23.77 52.66
CA GLN A 111 22.12 -23.11 52.91
C GLN A 111 21.97 -21.58 53.04
N GLY A 112 20.74 -21.07 53.10
CA GLY A 112 20.44 -19.65 53.26
C GLY A 112 20.66 -18.81 52.00
N LYS A 113 20.91 -19.45 50.85
CA LYS A 113 21.08 -18.77 49.56
C LYS A 113 19.73 -18.59 48.88
N VAL A 114 19.56 -17.44 48.24
CA VAL A 114 18.33 -17.08 47.52
C VAL A 114 18.07 -18.08 46.39
N MET A 115 16.93 -18.78 46.43
CA MET A 115 16.51 -19.62 45.31
C MET A 115 16.11 -18.71 44.14
N LYS A 116 16.80 -18.87 43.01
CA LYS A 116 16.52 -18.13 41.79
C LYS A 116 15.88 -19.06 40.76
N GLU A 117 14.69 -18.70 40.30
CA GLU A 117 14.02 -19.37 39.19
C GLU A 117 14.41 -18.72 37.86
N ARG A 118 14.68 -19.56 36.87
CA ARG A 118 14.99 -19.15 35.52
C ARG A 118 13.68 -18.77 34.80
N LYS A 119 13.41 -17.47 34.65
CA LYS A 119 12.25 -16.99 33.89
C LYS A 119 12.69 -16.44 32.53
N GLU A 120 12.09 -16.97 31.46
CA GLU A 120 12.28 -16.45 30.11
C GLU A 120 11.37 -15.22 29.93
N ILE A 121 11.97 -14.04 29.74
CA ILE A 121 11.25 -12.77 29.54
C ILE A 121 11.48 -12.32 28.10
N SER A 122 10.39 -12.06 27.36
CA SER A 122 10.46 -11.42 26.04
C SER A 122 10.64 -9.91 26.22
N ARG A 123 11.72 -9.36 25.67
CA ARG A 123 11.99 -7.91 25.69
C ARG A 123 11.79 -7.33 24.30
N ALA A 124 11.04 -6.23 24.24
CA ALA A 124 10.94 -5.43 23.02
C ALA A 124 12.29 -4.76 22.75
N SER A 125 12.79 -4.93 21.54
CA SER A 125 13.98 -4.24 21.03
C SER A 125 13.70 -3.84 19.58
N PHE A 126 14.42 -2.85 19.10
CA PHE A 126 14.31 -2.35 17.74
C PHE A 126 15.70 -2.29 17.11
N LYS A 127 15.77 -2.56 15.82
CA LYS A 127 17.00 -2.42 15.05
C LYS A 127 16.78 -1.48 13.87
N ALA A 128 17.83 -0.75 13.51
CA ALA A 128 17.87 0.00 12.27
C ALA A 128 17.93 -0.97 11.08
N ILE A 129 17.03 -0.83 10.12
CA ILE A 129 17.06 -1.56 8.86
C ILE A 129 16.95 -0.60 7.69
N SER A 130 17.48 -1.00 6.54
CA SER A 130 17.41 -0.23 5.30
C SER A 130 16.24 -0.68 4.44
N ILE A 131 15.46 0.29 3.97
CA ILE A 131 14.43 0.15 2.94
C ILE A 131 14.77 1.06 1.76
N PHE A 132 14.05 0.89 0.64
CA PHE A 132 14.32 1.62 -0.60
C PHE A 132 13.01 2.11 -1.20
N ASP A 133 13.06 3.29 -1.81
CA ASP A 133 11.95 3.88 -2.55
C ASP A 133 11.91 3.36 -4.00
N ILE A 134 10.74 3.44 -4.64
CA ILE A 134 10.51 2.97 -6.01
C ILE A 134 11.49 3.57 -7.02
N TYR A 135 11.84 4.84 -6.89
CA TYR A 135 12.77 5.51 -7.81
C TYR A 135 14.21 4.98 -7.70
N GLN A 136 14.53 4.30 -6.61
CA GLN A 136 15.81 3.62 -6.36
C GLN A 136 15.84 2.19 -6.90
N THR A 137 14.74 1.74 -7.52
CA THR A 137 14.61 0.39 -8.08
C THR A 137 14.44 0.42 -9.59
N GLU A 138 14.79 -0.68 -10.23
CA GLU A 138 14.57 -0.94 -11.65
C GLU A 138 13.89 -2.31 -11.83
N GLY A 139 13.17 -2.49 -12.93
CA GLY A 139 12.38 -3.69 -13.20
C GLY A 139 10.94 -3.37 -13.61
N GLU A 140 10.07 -4.36 -13.47
CA GLU A 140 8.67 -4.30 -13.92
C GLU A 140 7.91 -3.14 -13.24
N PRO A 141 7.14 -2.33 -13.99
CA PRO A 141 6.32 -1.29 -13.41
C PRO A 141 5.34 -1.88 -12.40
N LEU A 142 5.04 -1.14 -11.33
CA LEU A 142 4.00 -1.57 -10.40
C LEU A 142 2.67 -1.66 -11.16
N PRO A 143 1.81 -2.66 -10.86
CA PRO A 143 0.51 -2.75 -11.48
C PRO A 143 -0.29 -1.49 -11.16
N GLU A 144 -1.00 -0.96 -12.15
CA GLU A 144 -1.90 0.17 -12.01
C GLU A 144 -3.35 -0.29 -12.11
N LEU A 145 -4.23 0.34 -11.33
CA LEU A 145 -5.65 -0.01 -11.31
C LEU A 145 -6.33 0.24 -12.66
N ALA A 146 -5.93 1.31 -13.35
CA ALA A 146 -6.44 1.67 -14.65
C ALA A 146 -5.30 2.28 -15.47
N LYS A 147 -5.17 1.86 -16.72
CA LYS A 147 -4.26 2.47 -17.69
C LYS A 147 -4.88 3.76 -18.22
N GLU A 148 -4.04 4.74 -18.51
CA GLU A 148 -4.49 5.93 -19.22
C GLU A 148 -5.02 5.53 -20.60
N LEU A 149 -6.11 6.17 -21.02
CA LEU A 149 -6.71 5.93 -22.32
C LEU A 149 -5.77 6.45 -23.40
N GLN A 150 -5.13 5.54 -24.12
CA GLN A 150 -4.26 5.84 -25.24
C GLN A 150 -5.03 5.57 -26.53
N GLY A 151 -5.27 6.61 -27.34
CA GLY A 151 -5.94 6.48 -28.63
C GLY A 151 -6.33 7.81 -29.25
N GLU A 152 -6.30 7.87 -30.59
CA GLU A 152 -6.83 9.00 -31.35
C GLU A 152 -8.27 8.71 -31.77
N ILE A 153 -9.20 9.56 -31.34
CA ILE A 153 -10.59 9.50 -31.78
C ILE A 153 -10.80 10.58 -32.83
N SER A 154 -11.14 10.17 -34.05
CA SER A 154 -11.30 11.04 -35.23
C SER A 154 -12.26 12.21 -34.96
N ASN A 155 -13.28 11.99 -34.11
CA ASN A 155 -14.32 12.97 -33.79
C ASN A 155 -14.36 13.32 -32.29
N TYR A 156 -13.19 13.40 -31.63
CA TYR A 156 -13.09 13.68 -30.19
C TYR A 156 -13.93 14.90 -29.75
N LYS A 157 -13.90 15.98 -30.54
CA LYS A 157 -14.63 17.21 -30.23
C LYS A 157 -16.14 17.00 -30.18
N VAL A 158 -16.73 16.34 -31.18
CA VAL A 158 -18.16 16.06 -31.25
C VAL A 158 -18.60 15.16 -30.10
N LEU A 159 -17.80 14.15 -29.77
CA LEU A 159 -18.06 13.24 -28.66
C LEU A 159 -18.05 13.99 -27.32
N MET A 160 -17.00 14.79 -27.07
CA MET A 160 -16.87 15.54 -25.81
C MET A 160 -17.93 16.62 -25.65
N ASP A 161 -18.32 17.30 -26.73
CA ASP A 161 -19.40 18.30 -26.69
C ASP A 161 -20.74 17.61 -26.39
N SER A 162 -21.03 16.47 -27.03
CA SER A 162 -22.24 15.67 -26.72
C SER A 162 -22.27 15.19 -25.27
N ILE A 163 -21.13 14.77 -24.72
CA ILE A 163 -21.02 14.36 -23.32
C ILE A 163 -21.26 15.56 -22.40
N ARG A 164 -20.69 16.73 -22.71
CA ARG A 164 -20.87 17.96 -21.92
C ARG A 164 -22.33 18.43 -21.90
N ASP A 165 -23.07 18.26 -23.00
CA ASP A 165 -24.49 18.63 -23.10
C ASP A 165 -25.40 17.73 -22.27
N VAL A 166 -25.07 16.43 -22.14
CA VAL A 166 -25.89 15.46 -21.42
C VAL A 166 -25.50 15.36 -19.94
N ALA A 167 -24.26 15.72 -19.59
CA ALA A 167 -23.76 15.59 -18.23
C ALA A 167 -24.54 16.50 -17.26
N PRO A 168 -25.04 15.97 -16.13
CA PRO A 168 -25.75 16.77 -15.13
C PRO A 168 -24.80 17.69 -14.32
N VAL A 169 -23.48 17.58 -14.54
CA VAL A 169 -22.45 18.36 -13.86
C VAL A 169 -21.49 18.99 -14.88
N PRO A 170 -20.94 20.20 -14.61
CA PRO A 170 -20.00 20.84 -15.52
C PRO A 170 -18.70 20.04 -15.66
N ILE A 171 -18.30 19.74 -16.91
CA ILE A 171 -17.04 19.08 -17.22
C ILE A 171 -16.00 20.12 -17.65
N ARG A 172 -14.93 20.28 -16.86
CA ARG A 172 -13.82 21.22 -17.11
C ARG A 172 -12.48 20.48 -17.11
N PHE A 173 -11.52 21.03 -17.86
CA PHE A 173 -10.14 20.56 -17.89
C PHE A 173 -9.26 21.67 -17.33
N ASP A 174 -8.55 21.37 -16.25
CA ASP A 174 -7.59 22.27 -15.63
C ASP A 174 -6.23 21.60 -15.56
N THR A 175 -5.17 22.39 -15.58
CA THR A 175 -3.81 21.92 -15.31
C THR A 175 -3.53 22.00 -13.82
N TRP A 176 -3.22 20.86 -13.21
CA TRP A 176 -2.97 20.76 -11.78
C TRP A 176 -1.48 20.56 -11.52
N ASN A 177 -0.94 21.28 -10.54
CA ASN A 177 0.45 21.10 -10.08
C ASN A 177 0.64 19.85 -9.18
N VAL A 178 -0.41 19.03 -9.00
CA VAL A 178 -0.46 17.91 -8.06
C VAL A 178 -0.88 16.65 -8.81
N THR A 179 -0.52 15.46 -8.32
CA THR A 179 -0.87 14.11 -8.83
C THR A 179 -2.38 13.80 -8.90
N LYS A 180 -3.25 14.78 -8.67
CA LYS A 180 -4.71 14.62 -8.78
C LYS A 180 -5.10 14.52 -10.25
N LYS A 181 -5.78 13.42 -10.61
CA LYS A 181 -6.28 13.17 -11.97
C LYS A 181 -7.72 13.65 -12.19
N GLY A 182 -8.31 14.35 -11.23
CA GLY A 182 -9.66 14.90 -11.29
C GLY A 182 -10.31 15.02 -9.90
N TYR A 183 -11.42 15.73 -9.83
CA TYR A 183 -12.30 15.80 -8.66
C TYR A 183 -13.75 15.98 -9.14
N TYR A 184 -14.71 15.58 -8.31
CA TYR A 184 -16.13 15.82 -8.52
C TYR A 184 -16.60 16.85 -7.51
N ASP A 185 -17.18 17.94 -8.00
CA ASP A 185 -17.79 18.99 -7.18
C ASP A 185 -19.16 19.34 -7.75
N LEU A 186 -20.15 19.50 -6.87
CA LEU A 186 -21.52 19.85 -7.21
C LEU A 186 -21.75 21.37 -7.18
N VAL A 187 -20.75 22.15 -6.78
CA VAL A 187 -20.82 23.61 -6.60
C VAL A 187 -20.29 24.35 -7.83
#